data_AF-A0A932LBD0-F1
#
_entry.id   AF-A0A932LBD0-F1
#
_cell.length_a   1.000
_cell.length_b   1.000
_cell.length_c   1.000
_cell.angle_alpha   90.00
_cell.angle_beta   90.00
_cell.angle_gamma   90.00
#
_symmetry.space_group_name_H-M   'P 1'
#
loop_
_entity.id
_entity.type
_entity.pdbx_description
1 polymer ?
#
loop_
_entity_poly.entity_id
_entity_poly.type
_entity_poly.pdbx_seq_one_letter_code
_entity_poly.pdbx_strand_id
1 'polypeptide(L)'
;MQAQTLVQPLSLIPNPLDPLPLTGTEPLEPIDDRSTMGLVELILKSHDHLDDLTRDETRQAELVPRFLAISLLCFTVFGLAATVMLNLAVADGSAAGWPRGIPAAHWGDRSLANLVLAYDIGLVGATGICLPSFYFFGLLAGVRPTWLGVLTHAMKGKTVAAVTLVAILPIYVAVVLGAVVFRAPTEWTQLTLYGALALPFVAGLNGVRSLYVGFMKLADTLPPDRRCRRECLLRRLVFAWSACYTAVTPLMVYTLWKHLS
;
A
#
# COMPACT_ATOMS: atom_id res chain seq x y z
N MET A 1 53.38 63.32 -9.51
CA MET A 1 51.95 63.29 -9.17
C MET A 1 51.26 62.29 -10.09
N GLN A 2 51.09 61.05 -9.63
CA GLN A 2 50.41 59.98 -10.37
C GLN A 2 48.97 59.88 -9.84
N ALA A 3 48.00 60.09 -10.73
CA ALA A 3 46.58 59.90 -10.43
C ALA A 3 46.24 58.41 -10.61
N GLN A 4 45.94 57.72 -9.51
CA GLN A 4 45.36 56.38 -9.52
C GLN A 4 43.86 56.48 -9.80
N THR A 5 43.46 56.17 -11.02
CA THR A 5 42.08 55.92 -11.41
C THR A 5 41.61 54.58 -10.84
N LEU A 6 40.78 54.65 -9.80
CA LEU A 6 40.11 53.54 -9.15
C LEU A 6 38.97 53.05 -10.05
N VAL A 7 39.19 51.94 -10.76
CA VAL A 7 38.14 51.24 -11.52
C VAL A 7 37.39 50.35 -10.52
N GLN A 8 36.20 50.78 -10.11
CA GLN A 8 35.26 49.96 -9.35
C GLN A 8 34.63 48.91 -10.29
N PRO A 9 34.72 47.60 -9.99
CA PRO A 9 34.07 46.57 -10.79
C PRO A 9 32.55 46.60 -10.54
N LEU A 10 31.82 46.89 -11.62
CA LEU A 10 30.36 46.94 -11.68
C LEU A 10 29.82 45.49 -11.81
N SER A 11 29.88 44.70 -10.73
CA SER A 11 29.50 43.28 -10.75
C SER A 11 28.34 42.91 -9.81
N LEU A 12 27.40 43.83 -9.57
CA LEU A 12 26.27 43.60 -8.67
C LEU A 12 24.92 44.00 -9.28
N ILE A 13 24.68 43.58 -10.51
CA ILE A 13 23.31 43.46 -11.02
C ILE A 13 22.93 41.98 -10.86
N PRO A 14 22.14 41.61 -9.84
CA PRO A 14 21.65 40.24 -9.69
C PRO A 14 20.86 39.84 -10.93
N ASN A 15 21.14 38.65 -11.44
CA ASN A 15 20.51 38.17 -12.65
C ASN A 15 19.02 37.92 -12.33
N PRO A 16 18.05 38.53 -13.04
CA PRO A 16 16.62 38.32 -12.77
C PRO A 16 16.14 36.89 -13.05
N LEU A 17 17.04 36.01 -13.51
CA LEU A 17 16.85 34.58 -13.69
C LEU A 17 17.51 33.73 -12.60
N ASP A 18 18.14 34.35 -11.59
CA ASP A 18 18.59 33.60 -10.42
C ASP A 18 17.34 33.07 -9.70
N PRO A 19 17.19 31.74 -9.55
CA PRO A 19 16.06 31.16 -8.86
C PRO A 19 16.01 31.77 -7.46
N LEU A 20 14.87 32.40 -7.14
CA LEU A 20 14.62 32.97 -5.81
C LEU A 20 15.13 31.97 -4.76
N PRO A 21 16.02 32.37 -3.85
CA PRO A 21 16.45 31.49 -2.79
C PRO A 21 15.18 31.04 -2.07
N LEU A 22 14.86 29.75 -2.18
CA LEU A 22 13.77 29.11 -1.45
C LEU A 22 14.18 29.13 0.03
N THR A 23 14.09 30.29 0.67
CA THR A 23 14.35 30.58 2.09
C THR A 23 13.23 30.00 2.94
N GLY A 24 13.04 28.68 2.82
CA GLY A 24 11.98 27.94 3.49
C GLY A 24 12.24 26.43 3.53
N THR A 25 13.46 25.96 3.29
CA THR A 25 13.87 24.64 3.81
C THR A 25 14.00 24.77 5.32
N GLU A 26 12.88 24.77 6.03
CA GLU A 26 12.87 24.38 7.42
C GLU A 26 13.65 23.07 7.50
N PRO A 27 14.66 22.96 8.39
CA PRO A 27 15.43 21.74 8.52
C PRO A 27 14.44 20.63 8.85
N LEU A 28 14.24 19.71 7.90
CA LEU A 28 13.40 18.54 8.08
C LEU A 28 13.84 17.88 9.38
N GLU A 29 12.97 17.92 10.38
CA GLU A 29 13.18 17.24 11.64
C GLU A 29 13.52 15.78 11.29
N PRO A 30 14.65 15.24 11.79
CA PRO A 30 15.10 13.92 11.38
C PRO A 30 14.03 12.90 11.73
N ILE A 31 13.36 12.37 10.71
CA ILE A 31 12.31 11.35 10.89
C ILE A 31 12.98 10.13 11.52
N ASP A 32 12.42 9.66 12.64
CA ASP A 32 12.90 8.46 13.32
C ASP A 32 12.51 7.21 12.53
N ASP A 33 13.31 6.88 11.53
CA ASP A 33 13.16 5.70 10.67
C ASP A 33 13.27 4.36 11.43
N ARG A 34 13.65 4.38 12.72
CA ARG A 34 13.71 3.18 13.56
C ARG A 34 12.37 2.86 14.22
N SER A 35 11.48 3.84 14.34
CA SER A 35 10.15 3.66 14.92
C SER A 35 9.15 3.16 13.88
N THR A 36 8.23 2.28 14.30
CA THR A 36 7.10 1.84 13.45
C THR A 36 6.21 3.01 13.06
N MET A 37 6.03 3.99 13.95
CA MET A 37 5.26 5.20 13.68
C MET A 37 5.98 6.08 12.65
N GLY A 38 7.32 6.20 12.77
CA GLY A 38 8.14 6.89 11.78
C GLY A 38 8.00 6.26 10.39
N LEU A 39 7.93 4.93 10.30
CA LEU A 39 7.72 4.23 9.03
C LEU A 39 6.33 4.49 8.43
N VAL A 40 5.27 4.56 9.26
CA VAL A 40 3.92 4.95 8.81
C VAL A 40 3.90 6.40 8.32
N GLU A 41 4.54 7.30 9.07
CA GLU A 41 4.70 8.69 8.66
C GLU A 41 5.45 8.81 7.34
N LEU A 42 6.52 8.03 7.16
CA LEU A 42 7.29 7.96 5.93
C LEU A 42 6.45 7.48 4.74
N ILE A 43 5.62 6.45 4.96
CA ILE A 43 4.68 5.95 3.95
C ILE A 43 3.69 7.04 3.52
N LEU A 44 3.25 7.90 4.44
CA LEU A 44 2.29 8.96 4.14
C LEU A 44 2.93 10.21 3.53
N LYS A 45 4.12 10.62 4.02
CA LYS A 45 4.74 11.91 3.69
C LYS A 45 5.86 11.81 2.65
N SER A 46 6.71 10.79 2.68
CA SER A 46 8.01 10.78 1.98
C SER A 46 8.29 9.43 1.28
N HIS A 47 7.59 9.19 0.18
CA HIS A 47 7.69 7.93 -0.58
C HIS A 47 9.09 7.66 -1.15
N ASP A 48 9.83 8.72 -1.52
CA ASP A 48 11.18 8.60 -2.07
C ASP A 48 12.19 8.14 -1.01
N HIS A 49 12.12 8.71 0.21
CA HIS A 49 12.96 8.26 1.33
C HIS A 49 12.67 6.80 1.69
N LEU A 50 11.40 6.39 1.61
CA LEU A 50 11.01 4.98 1.80
C LEU A 50 11.60 4.07 0.72
N ASP A 51 11.68 4.52 -0.54
CA ASP A 51 12.35 3.76 -1.61
C ASP A 51 13.84 3.58 -1.30
N ASP A 52 14.52 4.64 -0.87
CA ASP A 52 15.94 4.59 -0.53
C ASP A 52 16.20 3.69 0.67
N LEU A 53 15.34 3.75 1.70
CA LEU A 53 15.41 2.86 2.85
C LEU A 53 15.26 1.38 2.46
N THR A 54 14.38 1.05 1.51
CA THR A 54 14.20 -0.34 1.05
C THR A 54 15.35 -0.87 0.20
N ARG A 55 16.19 0.02 -0.36
CA ARG A 55 17.37 -0.35 -1.15
C ARG A 55 18.56 -0.75 -0.28
N ASP A 56 18.60 -0.34 0.99
CA ASP A 56 19.66 -0.70 1.91
C ASP A 56 19.53 -2.17 2.36
N GLU A 57 20.33 -3.05 1.75
CA GLU A 57 20.36 -4.49 2.03
C GLU A 57 20.61 -4.81 3.50
N THR A 58 21.36 -3.96 4.22
CA THR A 58 21.67 -4.18 5.64
C THR A 58 20.45 -4.02 6.54
N ARG A 59 19.47 -3.23 6.10
CA ARG A 59 18.24 -2.93 6.86
C ARG A 59 17.04 -3.76 6.44
N GLN A 60 17.09 -4.45 5.29
CA GLN A 60 15.96 -5.25 4.78
C GLN A 60 15.46 -6.30 5.79
N ALA A 61 16.35 -6.97 6.52
CA ALA A 61 15.98 -7.96 7.53
C ALA A 61 15.17 -7.37 8.70
N GLU A 62 15.39 -6.09 9.04
CA GLU A 62 14.67 -5.35 10.07
C GLU A 62 13.35 -4.76 9.54
N LEU A 63 13.33 -4.33 8.27
CA LEU A 63 12.18 -3.69 7.64
C LEU A 63 11.03 -4.67 7.35
N VAL A 64 11.35 -5.88 6.88
CA VAL A 64 10.34 -6.90 6.53
C VAL A 64 9.35 -7.18 7.67
N PRO A 65 9.77 -7.52 8.91
CA PRO A 65 8.82 -7.77 10.00
C PRO A 65 8.04 -6.52 10.40
N ARG A 66 8.62 -5.31 10.27
CA ARG A 66 7.91 -4.05 10.55
C ARG A 66 6.82 -3.75 9.54
N PHE A 67 7.11 -3.88 8.25
CA PHE A 67 6.11 -3.72 7.19
C PHE A 67 4.98 -4.74 7.35
N LEU A 68 5.33 -5.99 7.66
CA LEU A 68 4.35 -7.04 7.93
C LEU A 68 3.46 -6.66 9.13
N ALA A 69 4.05 -6.28 10.27
CA ALA A 69 3.31 -5.90 11.47
C ALA A 69 2.36 -4.72 11.23
N ILE A 70 2.83 -3.66 10.55
CA ILE A 70 1.99 -2.51 10.19
C ILE A 70 0.86 -2.95 9.27
N SER A 71 1.15 -3.77 8.25
CA SER A 71 0.12 -4.24 7.32
C SER A 71 -0.96 -5.06 8.03
N LEU A 72 -0.57 -6.01 8.89
CA LEU A 72 -1.51 -6.82 9.68
C LEU A 72 -2.35 -5.94 10.59
N LEU A 73 -1.74 -5.00 11.32
CA LEU A 73 -2.48 -4.07 12.18
C LEU A 73 -3.53 -3.27 11.38
N CYS A 74 -3.15 -2.72 10.23
CA CYS A 74 -4.07 -1.96 9.37
C CYS A 74 -5.21 -2.84 8.82
N PHE A 75 -4.92 -4.07 8.39
CA PHE A 75 -5.94 -5.01 7.92
C PHE A 75 -6.85 -5.52 9.04
N THR A 76 -6.32 -5.72 10.25
CA THR A 76 -7.12 -6.03 11.44
C THR A 76 -8.10 -4.88 11.74
N VAL A 77 -7.63 -3.63 11.75
CA VAL A 77 -8.49 -2.45 11.95
C VAL A 77 -9.59 -2.38 10.89
N PHE A 78 -9.24 -2.61 9.62
CA PHE A 78 -10.21 -2.68 8.53
C PHE A 78 -11.22 -3.81 8.72
N GLY A 79 -10.78 -5.03 9.06
CA GLY A 79 -11.64 -6.19 9.27
C GLY A 79 -12.63 -5.98 10.43
N LEU A 80 -12.17 -5.37 11.53
CA LEU A 80 -13.03 -4.96 12.64
C LEU A 80 -14.09 -3.96 12.20
N ALA A 81 -13.69 -2.89 11.51
CA ALA A 81 -14.61 -1.88 11.02
C ALA A 81 -15.64 -2.46 10.04
N ALA A 82 -15.20 -3.30 9.10
CA ALA A 82 -16.09 -4.01 8.18
C ALA A 82 -17.09 -4.89 8.94
N THR A 83 -16.64 -5.59 9.98
CA THR A 83 -17.54 -6.44 10.79
C THR A 83 -18.57 -5.61 11.55
N VAL A 84 -18.16 -4.50 12.16
CA VAL A 84 -19.09 -3.57 12.84
C VAL A 84 -20.16 -3.09 11.86
N MET A 85 -19.76 -2.66 10.67
CA MET A 85 -20.69 -2.19 9.65
C MET A 85 -21.65 -3.26 9.16
N LEU A 86 -21.16 -4.48 8.92
CA LEU A 86 -21.99 -5.60 8.52
C LEU A 86 -23.06 -5.91 9.58
N ASN A 87 -22.68 -5.90 10.87
CA ASN A 87 -23.63 -6.13 11.94
C ASN A 87 -24.64 -4.97 12.10
N LEU A 88 -24.21 -3.71 11.94
CA LEU A 88 -25.11 -2.57 11.98
C LEU A 88 -26.16 -2.64 10.86
N ALA A 89 -25.77 -3.06 9.66
CA ALA A 89 -26.69 -3.27 8.56
C ALA A 89 -27.74 -4.37 8.87
N VAL A 90 -27.30 -5.49 9.47
CA VAL A 90 -28.23 -6.57 9.88
C VAL A 90 -29.21 -6.10 10.95
N ALA A 91 -28.73 -5.36 11.96
CA ALA A 91 -29.54 -4.89 13.09
C ALA A 91 -30.69 -3.97 12.67
N ASP A 92 -30.51 -3.18 11.62
CA ASP A 92 -31.54 -2.24 11.11
C ASP A 92 -32.63 -2.94 10.26
N GLY A 93 -32.65 -4.28 10.24
CA GLY A 93 -33.65 -5.05 9.48
C GLY A 93 -33.46 -5.01 7.96
N SER A 94 -32.38 -4.36 7.48
CA SER A 94 -31.99 -4.38 6.07
C SER A 94 -31.42 -5.72 5.60
N ALA A 95 -31.56 -6.77 6.42
CA ALA A 95 -31.23 -8.17 6.13
C ALA A 95 -31.92 -8.71 4.86
N ALA A 96 -33.07 -8.15 4.46
CA ALA A 96 -33.71 -8.48 3.18
C ALA A 96 -32.83 -8.13 1.97
N GLY A 97 -31.89 -7.19 2.13
CA GLY A 97 -30.89 -6.79 1.13
C GLY A 97 -29.56 -7.52 1.25
N TRP A 98 -29.40 -8.52 2.13
CA TRP A 98 -28.12 -9.17 2.31
C TRP A 98 -27.63 -9.81 0.99
N PRO A 99 -26.40 -9.50 0.52
CA PRO A 99 -25.88 -10.09 -0.70
C PRO A 99 -25.81 -11.61 -0.57
N ARG A 100 -26.48 -12.31 -1.49
CA ARG A 100 -26.51 -13.78 -1.53
C ARG A 100 -25.07 -14.32 -1.65
N GLY A 101 -24.66 -15.11 -0.66
CA GLY A 101 -23.36 -15.80 -0.66
C GLY A 101 -22.30 -15.21 0.29
N ILE A 102 -22.58 -14.09 0.96
CA ILE A 102 -21.70 -13.57 2.01
C ILE A 102 -22.06 -14.23 3.35
N PRO A 103 -21.11 -14.88 4.06
CA PRO A 103 -21.37 -15.44 5.38
C PRO A 103 -21.84 -14.36 6.35
N ALA A 104 -22.83 -14.65 7.18
CA ALA A 104 -23.28 -13.72 8.20
C ALA A 104 -22.21 -13.58 9.30
N ALA A 105 -21.92 -12.34 9.70
CA ALA A 105 -21.10 -12.06 10.88
C ALA A 105 -22.03 -11.62 12.01
N HIS A 106 -22.00 -12.33 13.14
CA HIS A 106 -22.79 -12.04 14.32
C HIS A 106 -21.88 -11.69 15.50
N TRP A 107 -22.21 -10.62 16.24
CA TRP A 107 -21.49 -10.19 17.45
C TRP A 107 -21.34 -11.28 18.53
N GLY A 108 -22.33 -12.18 18.64
CA GLY A 108 -22.36 -13.22 19.67
C GLY A 108 -21.49 -14.44 19.37
N ASP A 109 -21.07 -14.61 18.11
CA ASP A 109 -20.31 -15.78 17.67
C ASP A 109 -18.83 -15.45 17.47
N ARG A 110 -17.99 -16.49 17.47
CA ARG A 110 -16.56 -16.41 17.09
C ARG A 110 -16.34 -15.85 15.66
N SER A 111 -17.42 -15.55 14.92
CA SER A 111 -17.44 -14.99 13.58
C SER A 111 -16.66 -13.67 13.42
N LEU A 112 -16.61 -12.83 14.47
CA LEU A 112 -15.87 -11.56 14.45
C LEU A 112 -14.36 -11.81 14.28
N ALA A 113 -13.83 -12.76 15.05
CA ALA A 113 -12.44 -13.17 14.94
C ALA A 113 -12.17 -13.88 13.60
N ASN A 114 -13.15 -14.60 13.06
CA ASN A 114 -13.01 -15.35 11.82
C ASN A 114 -12.79 -14.45 10.60
N LEU A 115 -13.49 -13.31 10.49
CA LEU A 115 -13.28 -12.41 9.35
C LEU A 115 -11.89 -11.75 9.42
N VAL A 116 -11.48 -11.29 10.61
CA VAL A 116 -10.14 -10.72 10.83
C VAL A 116 -9.05 -11.75 10.51
N LEU A 117 -9.17 -12.97 11.06
CA LEU A 117 -8.26 -14.08 10.76
C LEU A 117 -8.25 -14.43 9.27
N ALA A 118 -9.41 -14.44 8.61
CA ALA A 118 -9.49 -14.74 7.18
C ALA A 118 -8.76 -13.69 6.34
N TYR A 119 -8.83 -12.39 6.71
CA TYR A 119 -8.06 -11.35 6.05
C TYR A 119 -6.55 -11.51 6.29
N ASP A 120 -6.13 -11.66 7.55
CA ASP A 120 -4.71 -11.74 7.90
C ASP A 120 -4.05 -13.00 7.31
N ILE A 121 -4.65 -14.17 7.53
CA ILE A 121 -4.17 -15.45 6.97
C ILE A 121 -4.30 -15.45 5.45
N GLY A 122 -5.39 -14.91 4.90
CA GLY A 122 -5.60 -14.75 3.47
C GLY A 122 -4.47 -13.96 2.81
N LEU A 123 -4.13 -12.83 3.38
CA LEU A 123 -3.06 -11.99 2.84
C LEU A 123 -1.68 -12.64 2.98
N VAL A 124 -1.39 -13.26 4.13
CA VAL A 124 -0.11 -13.94 4.39
C VAL A 124 0.06 -15.18 3.52
N GLY A 125 -0.98 -15.98 3.30
CA GLY A 125 -0.87 -17.15 2.44
C GLY A 125 -0.83 -16.79 0.95
N ALA A 126 -1.59 -15.79 0.49
CA ALA A 126 -1.48 -15.28 -0.88
C ALA A 126 -0.07 -14.72 -1.13
N THR A 127 0.47 -14.09 -0.08
CA THR A 127 1.90 -13.96 0.24
C THR A 127 2.82 -15.05 -0.28
N GLY A 128 2.80 -16.13 0.50
CA GLY A 128 3.65 -17.29 0.35
C GLY A 128 3.44 -18.05 -0.95
N ILE A 129 2.27 -17.95 -1.60
CA ILE A 129 2.02 -18.62 -2.88
C ILE A 129 2.57 -17.78 -4.06
N CYS A 130 2.27 -16.48 -4.07
CA CYS A 130 2.57 -15.64 -5.23
C CYS A 130 4.04 -15.21 -5.30
N LEU A 131 4.70 -15.03 -4.14
CA LEU A 131 6.05 -14.45 -4.08
C LEU A 131 7.17 -15.39 -4.56
N PRO A 132 7.17 -16.69 -4.21
CA PRO A 132 8.13 -17.64 -4.78
C PRO A 132 8.04 -17.73 -6.31
N SER A 133 6.82 -17.70 -6.86
CA SER A 133 6.60 -17.72 -8.30
C SER A 133 7.21 -16.48 -8.97
N PHE A 134 6.99 -15.29 -8.39
CA PHE A 134 7.58 -14.05 -8.89
C PHE A 134 9.11 -14.08 -8.83
N TYR A 135 9.69 -14.54 -7.71
CA TYR A 135 11.13 -14.68 -7.56
C TYR A 135 11.73 -15.62 -8.63
N PHE A 136 11.11 -16.78 -8.85
CA PHE A 136 11.53 -17.73 -9.86
C PHE A 136 11.48 -17.15 -11.28
N PHE A 137 10.39 -16.49 -11.66
CA PHE A 137 10.29 -15.82 -12.96
C PHE A 137 11.25 -14.63 -13.09
N GLY A 138 11.55 -13.93 -12.00
CA GLY A 138 12.57 -12.88 -11.94
C GLY A 138 13.98 -13.42 -12.23
N LEU A 139 14.32 -14.58 -11.67
CA LEU A 139 15.57 -15.28 -11.96
C LEU A 139 15.65 -15.73 -13.41
N LEU A 140 14.56 -16.28 -13.97
CA LEU A 140 14.49 -16.66 -15.39
C LEU A 140 14.62 -15.44 -16.33
N ALA A 141 14.15 -14.27 -15.90
CA ALA A 141 14.36 -13.01 -16.62
C ALA A 141 15.82 -12.52 -16.57
N GLY A 142 16.68 -13.19 -15.79
CA GLY A 142 18.08 -12.84 -15.61
C GLY A 142 18.30 -11.60 -14.74
N VAL A 143 17.28 -11.20 -13.97
CA VAL A 143 17.42 -10.29 -12.83
C VAL A 143 18.01 -11.11 -11.70
N ARG A 144 18.96 -10.56 -10.95
CA ARG A 144 19.54 -11.21 -9.76
C ARG A 144 19.00 -10.55 -8.49
N PRO A 145 17.68 -10.56 -8.23
CA PRO A 145 17.19 -9.97 -7.00
C PRO A 145 17.56 -10.87 -5.83
N THR A 146 17.93 -10.29 -4.70
CA THR A 146 18.00 -11.04 -3.44
C THR A 146 16.58 -11.41 -3.01
N TRP A 147 16.39 -12.58 -2.41
CA TRP A 147 15.08 -12.99 -1.88
C TRP A 147 14.51 -11.96 -0.89
N LEU A 148 15.37 -11.41 -0.03
CA LEU A 148 15.01 -10.35 0.91
C LEU A 148 14.60 -9.05 0.22
N GLY A 149 15.23 -8.68 -0.90
CA GLY A 149 14.84 -7.51 -1.67
C GLY A 149 13.43 -7.66 -2.28
N VAL A 150 13.14 -8.81 -2.88
CA VAL A 150 11.79 -9.12 -3.39
C VAL A 150 10.76 -9.07 -2.27
N LEU A 151 11.07 -9.68 -1.12
CA LEU A 151 10.19 -9.71 0.04
C LEU A 151 9.96 -8.31 0.61
N THR A 152 11.00 -7.48 0.72
CA THR A 152 10.92 -6.11 1.23
C THR A 152 10.03 -5.25 0.33
N HIS A 153 10.22 -5.30 -0.99
CA HIS A 153 9.36 -4.56 -1.91
C HIS A 153 7.91 -5.07 -1.85
N ALA A 154 7.69 -6.39 -1.83
CA ALA A 154 6.37 -6.99 -1.67
C ALA A 154 5.67 -6.51 -0.39
N MET A 155 6.37 -6.54 0.74
CA MET A 155 5.83 -6.08 2.03
C MET A 155 5.57 -4.57 2.01
N LYS A 156 6.47 -3.75 1.48
CA LYS A 156 6.24 -2.31 1.28
C LYS A 156 4.94 -2.07 0.51
N GLY A 157 4.75 -2.74 -0.62
CA GLY A 157 3.53 -2.61 -1.43
C GLY A 157 2.26 -2.94 -0.64
N LYS A 158 2.29 -3.99 0.19
CA LYS A 158 1.18 -4.31 1.10
C LYS A 158 0.94 -3.26 2.15
N THR A 159 2.00 -2.77 2.79
CA THR A 159 1.87 -1.77 3.85
C THR A 159 1.30 -0.48 3.28
N VAL A 160 1.75 -0.04 2.10
CA VAL A 160 1.18 1.11 1.39
C VAL A 160 -0.31 0.90 1.10
N ALA A 161 -0.70 -0.28 0.61
CA ALA A 161 -2.10 -0.61 0.38
C ALA A 161 -2.92 -0.60 1.69
N ALA A 162 -2.40 -1.19 2.77
CA ALA A 162 -3.08 -1.27 4.06
C ALA A 162 -3.24 0.10 4.73
N VAL A 163 -2.21 0.94 4.67
CA VAL A 163 -2.26 2.32 5.18
C VAL A 163 -3.23 3.16 4.36
N THR A 164 -3.21 3.03 3.03
CA THR A 164 -4.21 3.67 2.14
C THR A 164 -5.63 3.22 2.52
N LEU A 165 -5.82 1.93 2.77
CA LEU A 165 -7.10 1.35 3.13
C LEU A 165 -7.65 1.97 4.43
N VAL A 166 -6.80 2.08 5.46
CA VAL A 166 -7.16 2.73 6.73
C VAL A 166 -7.40 4.22 6.55
N ALA A 167 -6.68 4.90 5.65
CA ALA A 167 -6.90 6.32 5.37
C ALA A 167 -8.27 6.61 4.71
N ILE A 168 -8.74 5.71 3.85
CA ILE A 168 -10.06 5.83 3.17
C ILE A 168 -11.20 5.38 4.09
N LEU A 169 -10.92 4.51 5.06
CA LEU A 169 -11.91 3.89 5.93
C LEU A 169 -12.87 4.89 6.62
N PRO A 170 -12.45 6.04 7.19
CA PRO A 170 -13.37 6.98 7.84
C PRO A 170 -14.44 7.55 6.90
N ILE A 171 -14.08 7.80 5.64
CA ILE A 171 -15.02 8.28 4.61
C ILE A 171 -16.07 7.19 4.37
N TYR A 172 -15.63 5.94 4.26
CA TYR A 172 -16.51 4.80 4.08
C TYR A 172 -17.44 4.59 5.29
N VAL A 173 -16.91 4.65 6.52
CA VAL A 173 -17.70 4.60 7.77
C VAL A 173 -18.80 5.67 7.75
N ALA A 174 -18.47 6.90 7.39
CA ALA A 174 -19.42 8.01 7.35
C ALA A 174 -20.55 7.75 6.32
N VAL A 175 -20.23 7.21 5.15
CA VAL A 175 -21.22 6.87 4.12
C VAL A 175 -22.18 5.77 4.61
N VAL A 176 -21.65 4.71 5.23
CA VAL A 176 -22.47 3.60 5.76
C VAL A 176 -23.35 4.09 6.91
N LEU A 177 -22.79 4.84 7.86
CA LEU A 177 -23.57 5.40 8.96
C LEU A 177 -24.65 6.37 8.46
N GLY A 178 -24.35 7.20 7.46
CA GLY A 178 -25.35 8.05 6.82
C GLY A 178 -26.47 7.23 6.21
N ALA A 179 -26.14 6.18 5.45
CA ALA A 179 -27.13 5.29 4.85
C ALA A 179 -28.05 4.62 5.90
N VAL A 180 -27.47 4.17 7.03
CA VAL A 180 -28.23 3.58 8.15
C VAL A 180 -29.10 4.63 8.84
N VAL A 181 -28.54 5.78 9.23
CA VAL A 181 -29.25 6.85 9.96
C VAL A 181 -30.42 7.40 9.14
N PHE A 182 -30.25 7.57 7.83
CA PHE A 182 -31.30 8.08 6.95
C PHE A 182 -32.23 6.99 6.39
N ARG A 183 -32.06 5.73 6.81
CA ARG A 183 -32.83 4.58 6.29
C ARG A 183 -32.87 4.54 4.76
N ALA A 184 -31.68 4.60 4.16
CA ALA A 184 -31.54 4.61 2.71
C ALA A 184 -32.24 3.39 2.07
N PRO A 185 -32.75 3.53 0.83
CA PRO A 185 -33.32 2.40 0.10
C PRO A 185 -32.33 1.23 0.01
N THR A 186 -32.86 -0.01 -0.04
CA THR A 186 -32.06 -1.24 -0.03
C THR A 186 -30.99 -1.29 -1.11
N GLU A 187 -31.25 -0.70 -2.28
CA GLU A 187 -30.29 -0.60 -3.38
C GLU A 187 -29.02 0.17 -2.98
N TRP A 188 -29.17 1.28 -2.24
CA TRP A 188 -28.04 2.09 -1.77
C TRP A 188 -27.24 1.36 -0.70
N THR A 189 -27.91 0.67 0.23
CA THR A 189 -27.25 -0.14 1.26
C THR A 189 -26.48 -1.32 0.65
N GLN A 190 -27.04 -1.96 -0.38
CA GLN A 190 -26.32 -3.00 -1.11
C GLN A 190 -25.09 -2.44 -1.83
N LEU A 191 -25.24 -1.29 -2.50
CA LEU A 191 -24.14 -0.64 -3.20
C LEU A 191 -23.02 -0.23 -2.25
N THR A 192 -23.33 0.29 -1.06
CA THR A 192 -22.32 0.63 -0.05
C THR A 192 -21.63 -0.62 0.49
N LEU A 193 -22.36 -1.71 0.78
CA LEU A 193 -21.77 -2.98 1.20
C LEU A 193 -20.86 -3.61 0.13
N TYR A 194 -21.24 -3.58 -1.15
CA TYR A 194 -20.37 -4.00 -2.24
C TYR A 194 -19.16 -3.06 -2.38
N GLY A 195 -19.34 -1.77 -2.12
CA GLY A 195 -18.26 -0.79 -2.01
C GLY A 195 -17.23 -1.18 -0.95
N ALA A 196 -17.66 -1.65 0.23
CA ALA A 196 -16.76 -2.17 1.28
C ALA A 196 -15.85 -3.28 0.76
N LEU A 197 -16.44 -4.23 0.03
CA LEU A 197 -15.73 -5.40 -0.50
C LEU A 197 -14.76 -5.00 -1.62
N ALA A 198 -15.10 -3.98 -2.40
CA ALA A 198 -14.24 -3.44 -3.46
C ALA A 198 -13.09 -2.57 -2.90
N LEU A 199 -13.23 -2.00 -1.71
CA LEU A 199 -12.30 -1.02 -1.13
C LEU A 199 -10.85 -1.54 -1.00
N PRO A 200 -10.60 -2.77 -0.49
CA PRO A 200 -9.26 -3.36 -0.47
C PRO A 200 -8.59 -3.44 -1.84
N PHE A 201 -9.36 -3.60 -2.91
CA PHE A 201 -8.83 -3.66 -4.27
C PHE A 201 -8.40 -2.29 -4.77
N VAL A 202 -9.21 -1.27 -4.52
CA VAL A 202 -8.89 0.12 -4.87
C VAL A 202 -7.64 0.55 -4.12
N ALA A 203 -7.55 0.27 -2.81
CA ALA A 203 -6.35 0.53 -2.03
C ALA A 203 -5.16 -0.30 -2.52
N GLY A 204 -5.40 -1.53 -2.98
CA GLY A 204 -4.42 -2.42 -3.59
C GLY A 204 -3.75 -1.84 -4.84
N LEU A 205 -4.43 -1.00 -5.63
CA LEU A 205 -3.83 -0.34 -6.80
C LEU A 205 -2.65 0.57 -6.42
N ASN A 206 -2.71 1.24 -5.26
CA ASN A 206 -1.58 2.03 -4.75
C ASN A 206 -0.41 1.13 -4.35
N GLY A 207 -0.70 -0.03 -3.76
CA GLY A 207 0.32 -1.06 -3.48
C GLY A 207 0.99 -1.57 -4.76
N VAL A 208 0.21 -1.84 -5.81
CA VAL A 208 0.72 -2.25 -7.14
C VAL A 208 1.61 -1.16 -7.75
N ARG A 209 1.18 0.11 -7.67
CA ARG A 209 1.98 1.25 -8.12
C ARG A 209 3.32 1.32 -7.36
N SER A 210 3.28 1.18 -6.04
CA SER A 210 4.49 1.16 -5.21
C SER A 210 5.44 0.01 -5.58
N LEU A 211 4.90 -1.18 -5.85
CA LEU A 211 5.69 -2.33 -6.29
C LEU A 211 6.31 -2.09 -7.65
N TYR A 212 5.52 -1.57 -8.59
CA TYR A 212 5.97 -1.26 -9.93
C TYR A 212 7.16 -0.29 -9.89
N VAL A 213 7.05 0.82 -9.16
CA VAL A 213 8.14 1.80 -9.03
C VAL A 213 9.38 1.16 -8.40
N GLY A 214 9.20 0.37 -7.33
CA GLY A 214 10.30 -0.35 -6.67
C GLY A 214 11.04 -1.29 -7.61
N PHE A 215 10.33 -2.14 -8.36
CA PHE A 215 10.95 -3.07 -9.30
C PHE A 215 11.57 -2.40 -10.53
N MET A 216 10.95 -1.35 -11.05
CA MET A 216 11.52 -0.61 -12.19
C MET A 216 12.86 0.04 -11.83
N LYS A 217 13.00 0.53 -10.60
CA LYS A 217 14.28 1.02 -10.05
C LYS A 217 15.36 -0.06 -9.97
N LEU A 218 15.01 -1.35 -9.88
CA LEU A 218 16.01 -2.44 -9.97
C LEU A 218 16.55 -2.62 -11.39
N ALA A 219 15.80 -2.22 -12.43
CA ALA A 219 16.26 -2.33 -13.80
C ALA A 219 17.50 -1.46 -14.09
N ASP A 220 17.72 -0.40 -13.30
CA ASP A 220 18.89 0.48 -13.41
C ASP A 220 20.21 -0.25 -13.09
N THR A 221 20.15 -1.33 -12.31
CA THR A 221 21.32 -2.17 -11.98
C THR A 221 21.74 -3.09 -13.13
N LEU A 222 20.94 -3.18 -14.20
CA LEU A 222 21.21 -4.05 -15.34
C LEU A 222 22.24 -3.42 -16.30
N PRO A 223 23.09 -4.24 -16.94
CA PRO A 223 23.99 -3.79 -18.00
C PRO A 223 23.21 -3.08 -19.13
N PRO A 224 23.77 -1.99 -19.69
CA PRO A 224 23.07 -1.15 -20.67
C PRO A 224 22.60 -1.93 -21.90
N ASP A 225 23.40 -2.89 -22.38
CA ASP A 225 23.13 -3.67 -23.60
C ASP A 225 21.84 -4.51 -23.55
N ARG A 226 21.32 -4.80 -22.35
CA ARG A 226 20.12 -5.65 -22.16
C ARG A 226 18.99 -4.94 -21.42
N ARG A 227 19.16 -3.66 -21.04
CA ARG A 227 18.24 -2.94 -20.15
C ARG A 227 16.84 -2.86 -20.74
N CYS A 228 16.69 -2.36 -21.98
CA CYS A 228 15.38 -2.16 -22.61
C CYS A 228 14.54 -3.44 -22.72
N ARG A 229 15.15 -4.58 -23.13
CA ARG A 229 14.43 -5.85 -23.28
C ARG A 229 14.01 -6.43 -21.92
N ARG A 230 14.87 -6.32 -20.91
CA ARG A 230 14.61 -6.84 -19.55
C ARG A 230 13.61 -5.99 -18.80
N GLU A 231 13.64 -4.67 -18.99
CA GLU A 231 12.68 -3.73 -18.43
C GLU A 231 11.25 -4.05 -18.91
N CYS A 232 11.06 -4.26 -20.21
CA CYS A 232 9.77 -4.68 -20.78
C CYS A 232 9.27 -6.00 -20.17
N LEU A 233 10.17 -6.98 -19.97
CA LEU A 233 9.82 -8.26 -19.35
C LEU A 233 9.44 -8.09 -17.88
N LEU A 234 10.21 -7.31 -17.12
CA LEU A 234 9.97 -7.05 -15.70
C LEU A 234 8.64 -6.32 -15.49
N ARG A 235 8.34 -5.32 -16.33
CA ARG A 235 7.04 -4.63 -16.34
C ARG A 235 5.88 -5.61 -16.52
N ARG A 236 5.95 -6.47 -17.55
CA ARG A 236 4.92 -7.49 -17.79
C ARG A 236 4.79 -8.48 -16.63
N LEU A 237 5.92 -8.87 -16.05
CA LEU A 237 5.95 -9.79 -14.92
C LEU A 237 5.28 -9.18 -13.67
N VAL A 238 5.59 -7.93 -13.34
CA VAL A 238 4.94 -7.23 -12.22
C VAL A 238 3.44 -7.10 -12.45
N PHE A 239 3.00 -6.72 -13.66
CA PHE A 239 1.57 -6.65 -13.98
C PHE A 239 0.86 -8.01 -13.88
N ALA A 240 1.46 -9.07 -14.45
CA ALA A 240 0.89 -10.42 -14.38
C ALA A 240 0.82 -10.93 -12.94
N TRP A 241 1.85 -10.67 -12.15
CA TRP A 241 1.88 -11.02 -10.73
C TRP A 241 0.84 -10.25 -9.93
N SER A 242 0.71 -8.94 -10.15
CA SER A 242 -0.31 -8.12 -9.48
C SER A 242 -1.71 -8.60 -9.84
N ALA A 243 -1.98 -8.90 -11.11
CA ALA A 243 -3.26 -9.46 -11.54
C ALA A 243 -3.56 -10.82 -10.86
N CYS A 244 -2.56 -11.71 -10.82
CA CYS A 244 -2.67 -13.00 -10.11
C CYS A 244 -2.95 -12.79 -8.61
N TYR A 245 -2.20 -11.92 -7.95
CA TYR A 245 -2.36 -11.61 -6.54
C TYR A 245 -3.74 -11.04 -6.23
N THR A 246 -4.23 -10.11 -7.08
CA THR A 246 -5.56 -9.52 -6.99
C THR A 246 -6.68 -10.54 -7.18
N ALA A 247 -6.47 -11.59 -7.98
CA ALA A 247 -7.44 -12.67 -8.18
C ALA A 247 -7.41 -13.71 -7.05
N VAL A 248 -6.22 -14.07 -6.55
CA VAL A 248 -6.03 -15.11 -5.52
C VAL A 248 -6.44 -14.62 -4.14
N THR A 249 -6.10 -13.38 -3.78
CA THR A 249 -6.36 -12.85 -2.43
C THR A 249 -7.85 -12.93 -2.03
N PRO A 250 -8.82 -12.48 -2.84
CA PRO A 250 -10.24 -12.51 -2.48
C PRO A 250 -10.78 -13.93 -2.42
N LEU A 251 -10.35 -14.80 -3.34
CA LEU A 251 -10.72 -16.22 -3.31
C LEU A 251 -10.26 -16.87 -2.02
N MET A 252 -9.04 -16.56 -1.59
CA MET A 252 -8.49 -17.16 -0.38
C MET A 252 -9.13 -16.59 0.90
N VAL A 253 -9.37 -15.28 0.96
CA VAL A 253 -10.12 -14.65 2.06
C VAL A 253 -11.54 -15.22 2.13
N TYR A 254 -12.24 -15.33 1.01
CA TYR A 254 -13.58 -15.91 0.94
C TYR A 254 -13.61 -17.38 1.38
N THR A 255 -12.67 -18.18 0.89
CA THR A 255 -12.60 -19.62 1.21
C THR A 255 -12.30 -19.82 2.70
N LEU A 256 -11.34 -19.06 3.25
CA LEU A 256 -11.01 -19.10 4.68
C LEU A 256 -12.19 -18.63 5.53
N TRP A 257 -12.83 -17.53 5.14
CA TRP A 257 -13.99 -17.02 5.87
C TRP A 257 -15.12 -18.06 5.91
N LYS A 258 -15.43 -18.68 4.76
CA LYS A 258 -16.44 -19.74 4.66
C LYS A 258 -16.08 -21.00 5.47
N HIS A 259 -14.79 -21.32 5.60
CA HIS A 259 -14.35 -22.49 6.39
C HIS A 259 -14.33 -22.21 7.91
N LEU A 260 -14.12 -20.95 8.30
CA LEU A 260 -14.09 -20.55 9.70
C LEU A 260 -15.49 -20.23 10.25
N SER A 261 -16.42 -19.78 9.41
CA SER A 261 -17.84 -19.51 9.75
C SER A 261 -18.66 -20.78 9.89
#